data_AF-A0A077E9H6-F1
#
_entry.id   AF-A0A077E9H6-F1
#
_cell.length_a   1.000
_cell.length_b   1.000
_cell.length_c   1.000
_cell.angle_alpha   90.00
_cell.angle_beta   90.00
_cell.angle_gamma   90.00
#
_symmetry.space_group_name_H-M   'P 1'
#
loop_
_entity.id
_entity.type
_entity.pdbx_description
1 polymer ?
#
loop_
_entity_poly.entity_id
_entity_poly.type
_entity_poly.pdbx_seq_one_letter_code
_entity_poly.pdbx_strand_id
1 'polypeptide(L)' 'MPGMSRYITTKNKKNTTERLELKKFNAVLKKYTVHKEIK' A
#
# COMPACT_ATOMS: atom_id res chain seq x y z
N MET A 1 5.16 1.37 16.26
CA MET A 1 4.37 2.63 16.23
C MET A 1 2.99 2.32 15.68
N PRO A 2 1.92 2.39 16.50
CA PRO A 2 0.56 2.11 16.05
C PRO A 2 0.03 3.36 15.34
N GLY A 3 0.26 3.48 14.03
CA GLY A 3 -0.13 4.70 13.31
C GLY A 3 -0.14 4.63 11.79
N MET A 4 0.47 3.61 11.18
CA MET A 4 0.38 3.42 9.73
C MET A 4 -0.19 2.05 9.40
N SER A 5 -1.37 2.06 8.78
CA SER A 5 -1.92 0.87 8.13
C SER A 5 -0.95 0.45 7.02
N ARG A 6 -0.37 -0.75 7.17
CA ARG A 6 0.62 -1.29 6.23
C ARG A 6 0.08 -2.63 5.71
N TYR A 7 -0.07 -2.73 4.40
CA TYR A 7 -0.56 -3.94 3.73
C TYR A 7 0.60 -4.67 3.08
N ILE A 8 0.62 -5.99 3.20
CA ILE A 8 1.58 -6.85 2.51
C ILE A 8 0.87 -7.38 1.26
N THR A 9 1.39 -7.03 0.08
CA THR A 9 0.89 -7.54 -1.21
C THR A 9 2.08 -8.02 -2.03
N THR A 10 1.93 -9.16 -2.70
CA THR A 10 2.91 -9.66 -3.65
C THR A 10 2.65 -9.03 -5.01
N LYS A 11 3.72 -8.58 -5.70
CA LYS A 11 3.64 -8.11 -7.07
C LYS A 11 4.53 -8.95 -7.98
N ASN A 12 4.08 -9.16 -9.22
CA ASN A 12 4.92 -9.79 -10.23
C ASN A 12 5.88 -8.75 -10.82
N LYS A 13 7.13 -8.76 -10.34
CA LYS A 13 8.18 -7.83 -10.77
C LYS A 13 8.56 -7.96 -12.25
N LYS A 14 8.22 -9.09 -12.90
CA LYS A 14 8.50 -9.29 -14.34
C LYS A 14 7.56 -8.49 -15.24
N ASN A 15 6.28 -8.37 -14.86
CA ASN A 15 5.25 -7.72 -15.67
C ASN A 15 5.04 -6.25 -15.27
N THR A 16 5.26 -5.92 -13.98
CA THR A 16 5.10 -4.56 -13.44
C THR A 16 6.37 -4.17 -12.69
N THR A 17 7.24 -3.44 -13.38
CA THR A 17 8.51 -2.93 -12.86
C THR A 17 8.33 -1.65 -12.02
N GLU A 18 7.26 -0.91 -12.27
CA GLU A 18 6.94 0.33 -11.56
C GLU A 18 6.51 0.10 -10.11
N ARG A 19 6.58 1.16 -9.30
CA ARG A 19 6.09 1.13 -7.90
C ARG A 19 4.57 1.11 -7.90
N LEU A 20 4.01 0.22 -7.08
CA LEU A 20 2.56 0.14 -6.94
C LEU A 20 2.04 1.22 -5.99
N GLU A 21 1.03 1.93 -6.46
CA GLU A 21 0.23 2.87 -5.67
C GLU A 21 -1.21 2.36 -5.65
N LEU A 22 -1.64 1.84 -4.50
CA LEU A 22 -2.96 1.24 -4.35
C LEU A 22 -3.80 2.05 -3.37
N LYS A 23 -5.02 2.40 -3.81
CA LYS A 23 -5.99 3.04 -2.93
C LYS A 23 -6.59 1.98 -2.01
N LYS A 24 -6.22 2.00 -0.72
CA LYS A 24 -6.73 1.08 0.30
C LYS A 24 -7.31 1.84 1.49
N PHE A 25 -8.25 1.20 2.15
CA PHE A 25 -8.84 1.74 3.37
C PHE A 25 -7.74 1.90 4.43
N ASN A 26 -7.72 3.04 5.12
CA ASN A 26 -6.84 3.27 6.24
C ASN A 26 -7.69 3.21 7.52
N ALA A 27 -7.51 2.15 8.32
CA ALA A 27 -8.26 1.95 9.55
C ALA A 27 -8.02 3.05 10.61
N VAL A 28 -6.87 3.71 10.58
CA VAL A 28 -6.53 4.80 11.52
C VAL A 28 -7.32 6.06 11.18
N LEU A 29 -7.39 6.41 9.89
CA LEU A 29 -8.05 7.63 9.42
C LEU A 29 -9.52 7.40 9.03
N LYS A 30 -9.99 6.13 9.06
CA LYS A 30 -11.31 5.68 8.61
C LYS A 30 -11.69 6.16 7.20
N LYS A 31 -10.70 6.33 6.32
CA LYS A 31 -10.88 6.78 4.93
C LYS A 31 -9.93 6.06 3.99
N TYR A 32 -10.26 6.07 2.69
CA TYR A 32 -9.39 5.50 1.66
C TYR A 32 -8.22 6.45 1.38
N THR A 33 -7.00 5.92 1.50
CA THR A 33 -5.76 6.65 1.20
C THR A 33 -4.95 5.89 0.16
N VAL A 34 -4.03 6.58 -0.51
CA VAL A 34 -3.08 5.95 -1.43
C VAL A 34 -1.93 5.38 -0.61
N HIS A 35 -1.69 4.07 -0.76
CA HIS A 35 -0.58 3.36 -0.13
C HIS A 35 0.49 3.10 -1.19
N LYS A 36 1.71 3.57 -0.93
CA LYS A 36 2.86 3.33 -1.79
C LYS A 36 3.62 2.10 -1.31
N GLU A 37 4.19 1.37 -2.25
CA GLU A 37 5.13 0.28 -1.94
C GLU A 37 6.33 0.81 -1.15
N ILE A 38 6.50 0.28 0.07
CA ILE A 38 7.68 0.49 0.90
C ILE A 38 8.56 -0.75 0.75
N LYS A 39 9.86 -0.53 0.63
CA LYS A 39 10.92 -1.48 0.25
C LYS A 39 10.83 -2.84 0.95
#